data_AF-A0AAE3JZF1-F1
#
_entry.id   AF-A0AAE3JZF1-F1
#
_cell.length_a   1.000
_cell.length_b   1.000
_cell.length_c   1.000
_cell.angle_alpha   90.00
_cell.angle_beta   90.00
_cell.angle_gamma   90.00
#
_symmetry.space_group_name_H-M   'P 1'
#
loop_
_entity.id
_entity.type
_entity.pdbx_description
1 polymer ?
#
loop_
_entity_poly.entity_id
_entity_poly.type
_entity_poly.pdbx_seq_one_letter_code
_entity_poly.pdbx_strand_id
1 'polypeptide(L)'
;MAVTKELNFRTDKYTVKSVTLSPVTAIISFDAGTTDKDYDIDCRIITKDGSTPHVAWVNYIPEINPAMYINFDDVIDPDNVIGIVINGGEYLFTD
;
A
#
# COMPACT_ATOMS: atom_id res chain seq x y z
N MET A 1 -0.24 -16.15 -3.87
CA MET A 1 -1.65 -15.75 -3.91
C MET A 1 -1.72 -14.29 -3.48
N ALA A 2 -2.65 -13.49 -4.01
CA ALA A 2 -2.79 -12.11 -3.55
C ALA A 2 -3.66 -12.07 -2.27
N VAL A 3 -3.32 -11.20 -1.33
CA VAL A 3 -4.04 -11.02 -0.06
C VAL A 3 -4.50 -9.56 0.04
N THR A 4 -5.80 -9.33 0.18
CA THR A 4 -6.34 -7.99 0.39
C THR A 4 -6.62 -7.75 1.87
N LYS A 5 -6.09 -6.65 2.40
CA LYS A 5 -6.33 -6.15 3.76
C LYS A 5 -7.07 -4.82 3.65
N GLU A 6 -8.24 -4.72 4.26
CA GLU A 6 -8.99 -3.46 4.34
C GLU A 6 -8.30 -2.50 5.31
N LEU A 7 -8.19 -1.25 4.91
CA LEU A 7 -7.58 -0.15 5.64
C LEU A 7 -8.55 1.02 5.60
N ASN A 8 -9.13 1.42 6.72
CA ASN A 8 -9.95 2.64 6.76
C ASN A 8 -9.13 3.80 7.31
N PHE A 9 -8.10 4.19 6.55
CA PHE A 9 -7.16 5.24 6.94
C PHE A 9 -7.42 6.53 6.15
N ARG A 10 -7.57 7.65 6.86
CA ARG A 10 -7.83 8.95 6.26
C ARG A 10 -6.74 9.96 6.60
N THR A 11 -6.23 10.64 5.58
CA THR A 11 -5.42 11.86 5.70
C THR A 11 -6.24 13.08 5.28
N ASP A 12 -5.65 14.26 5.42
CA ASP A 12 -6.21 15.50 4.87
C ASP A 12 -6.28 15.51 3.33
N LYS A 13 -5.51 14.65 2.66
CA LYS A 13 -5.37 14.61 1.19
C LYS A 13 -6.12 13.45 0.52
N TYR A 14 -6.19 12.31 1.19
CA TYR A 14 -6.72 11.07 0.62
C TYR A 14 -7.20 10.11 1.70
N THR A 15 -8.11 9.21 1.33
CA THR A 15 -8.49 8.06 2.14
C THR A 15 -7.99 6.79 1.46
N VAL A 16 -7.16 6.01 2.15
CA VAL A 16 -6.80 4.65 1.76
C VAL A 16 -7.95 3.74 2.18
N LYS A 17 -8.34 2.80 1.31
CA LYS A 17 -9.37 1.79 1.56
C LYS A 17 -8.84 0.40 1.81
N SER A 18 -7.82 0.01 1.06
CA SER A 18 -7.32 -1.35 1.13
C SER A 18 -5.95 -1.44 0.52
N VAL A 19 -5.25 -2.50 0.90
CA VAL A 19 -3.98 -2.91 0.32
C VAL A 19 -4.11 -4.33 -0.14
N THR A 20 -3.84 -4.57 -1.42
CA THR A 20 -3.73 -5.90 -2.00
C THR A 20 -2.26 -6.24 -2.18
N LEU A 21 -1.78 -7.22 -1.43
CA LEU A 21 -0.41 -7.69 -1.42
C LEU A 21 -0.27 -8.91 -2.33
N SER A 22 0.79 -8.95 -3.11
CA SER A 22 1.25 -10.08 -3.91
C SER A 22 2.73 -10.30 -3.65
N PRO A 23 3.30 -11.47 -4.01
CA PRO A 23 4.68 -11.78 -3.65
C PRO A 23 5.73 -10.77 -4.13
N VAL A 24 5.45 -10.04 -5.20
CA VAL A 24 6.39 -9.05 -5.77
C VAL A 24 5.85 -7.63 -5.76
N THR A 25 4.56 -7.45 -5.44
CA THR A 25 3.87 -6.19 -5.66
C THR A 25 2.80 -5.92 -4.59
N ALA A 26 2.48 -4.66 -4.36
CA ALA A 26 1.31 -4.26 -3.59
C ALA A 26 0.50 -3.19 -4.32
N ILE A 27 -0.81 -3.21 -4.11
CA ILE A 27 -1.74 -2.24 -4.68
C ILE A 27 -2.48 -1.56 -3.53
N ILE A 28 -2.27 -0.26 -3.37
CA ILE A 28 -3.03 0.56 -2.42
C ILE A 28 -4.23 1.15 -3.17
N SER A 29 -5.44 0.87 -2.70
CA SER A 29 -6.67 1.44 -3.26
C SER A 29 -7.12 2.63 -2.42
N PHE A 30 -7.60 3.70 -3.07
CA PHE A 30 -8.07 4.92 -2.43
C PHE A 30 -9.58 5.15 -2.67
N ASP A 31 -10.16 6.09 -1.92
CA ASP A 31 -11.53 6.55 -2.17
C ASP A 31 -11.67 7.27 -3.51
N ALA A 32 -12.82 7.02 -4.15
CA ALA A 32 -13.27 7.75 -5.33
C ALA A 32 -13.43 9.24 -4.98
N GLY A 33 -12.70 10.11 -5.68
CA GLY A 33 -12.64 11.55 -5.38
C GLY A 33 -11.26 12.04 -4.94
N THR A 34 -10.30 11.13 -4.74
CA THR A 34 -8.88 11.48 -4.63
C THR A 34 -8.35 11.84 -6.02
N THR A 35 -8.30 13.13 -6.37
CA THR A 35 -8.05 13.61 -7.76
C THR A 35 -6.62 14.07 -8.05
N ASP A 36 -5.78 14.29 -7.03
CA ASP A 36 -4.39 14.69 -7.26
C ASP A 36 -3.59 13.52 -7.81
N LYS A 37 -2.90 13.77 -8.92
CA LYS A 37 -2.06 12.77 -9.61
C LYS A 37 -0.61 12.79 -9.14
N ASP A 38 -0.22 13.82 -8.39
CA ASP A 38 1.14 14.06 -7.89
C ASP A 38 1.20 13.82 -6.39
N TYR A 39 1.14 12.55 -5.99
CA TYR A 39 1.48 12.18 -4.63
C TYR A 39 2.87 11.56 -4.58
N ASP A 40 3.82 12.31 -4.06
CA ASP A 40 5.01 11.74 -3.45
C ASP A 40 4.55 11.02 -2.17
N ILE A 41 4.12 9.76 -2.31
CA ILE A 41 3.81 8.88 -1.19
C ILE A 41 5.02 8.00 -0.92
N ASP A 42 5.65 8.21 0.24
CA ASP A 42 6.56 7.23 0.82
C ASP A 42 5.71 6.11 1.41
N CYS A 43 5.85 4.91 0.87
CA CYS A 43 5.19 3.74 1.39
C CYS A 43 6.24 2.70 1.78
N ARG A 44 5.99 1.87 2.79
CA ARG A 44 6.79 0.69 3.15
C ARG A 44 5.90 -0.36 3.76
N ILE A 45 6.19 -1.65 3.64
CA ILE A 45 5.42 -2.69 4.35
C ILE A 45 6.20 -3.20 5.56
N ILE A 46 5.46 -3.61 6.59
CA ILE A 46 5.99 -4.15 7.84
C ILE A 46 5.72 -5.66 7.83
N THR A 47 6.77 -6.46 7.88
CA THR A 47 6.66 -7.93 8.00
C THR A 47 6.90 -8.39 9.43
N LYS A 48 6.49 -9.62 9.80
CA LYS A 48 6.68 -10.16 11.16
C LYS A 48 8.15 -10.33 11.53
N ASP A 49 9.03 -10.49 10.54
CA ASP A 49 10.48 -10.61 10.73
C ASP A 49 11.22 -9.27 10.81
N GLY A 50 10.50 -8.15 10.68
CA GLY A 50 11.05 -6.80 10.73
C GLY A 50 11.75 -6.35 9.43
N SER A 51 11.73 -7.16 8.37
CA SER A 51 12.19 -6.71 7.06
C SER A 51 11.23 -5.67 6.47
N THR A 52 11.80 -4.65 5.84
CA THR A 52 11.05 -3.56 5.21
C THR A 52 11.47 -3.51 3.74
N PRO A 53 10.78 -4.22 2.84
CA PRO A 53 11.09 -4.11 1.42
C PRO A 53 10.89 -2.64 0.99
N HIS A 54 11.89 -2.16 0.26
CA HIS A 54 11.94 -0.79 -0.22
C HIS A 54 10.92 -0.59 -1.36
N VAL A 55 10.33 0.61 -1.41
CA VAL A 55 9.28 0.93 -2.36
C VAL A 55 9.84 1.55 -3.62
N ALA A 56 9.49 0.93 -4.75
CA ALA A 56 9.76 1.44 -6.09
C ALA A 56 8.49 2.01 -6.72
N TRP A 57 8.58 3.30 -7.05
CA TRP A 57 7.86 4.08 -8.07
C TRP A 57 6.34 3.91 -8.16
N VAL A 58 5.64 5.00 -7.83
CA VAL A 58 4.18 5.10 -7.89
C VAL A 58 3.71 5.31 -9.33
N ASN A 59 2.82 4.44 -9.81
CA ASN A 59 2.08 4.66 -11.05
C ASN A 59 0.58 4.76 -10.76
N TYR A 60 -0.04 5.86 -11.18
CA TYR A 60 -1.49 6.05 -11.14
C TYR A 60 -2.16 5.18 -12.22
N ILE A 61 -3.20 4.42 -11.85
CA ILE A 61 -3.98 3.60 -12.79
C ILE A 61 -5.38 4.24 -12.96
N PRO A 62 -5.66 4.97 -14.05
CA PRO A 62 -6.93 5.66 -14.23
C PRO A 62 -8.16 4.73 -14.30
N GLU A 63 -7.94 3.50 -14.77
CA GLU A 63 -8.98 2.48 -14.98
C GLU A 63 -9.41 1.81 -13.67
N ILE A 64 -8.56 1.90 -12.64
CA ILE A 64 -8.80 1.44 -11.29
C ILE A 64 -8.85 2.70 -10.42
N ASN A 65 -10.03 3.32 -10.35
CA ASN A 65 -10.37 4.45 -9.49
C ASN A 65 -9.47 4.54 -8.23
N PRO A 66 -8.88 5.72 -7.95
CA PRO A 66 -7.45 5.92 -7.67
C PRO A 66 -6.80 4.75 -6.92
N ALA A 67 -5.92 4.02 -7.61
CA ALA A 67 -5.07 3.01 -7.00
C ALA A 67 -3.59 3.28 -7.30
N MET A 68 -2.72 2.88 -6.39
CA MET A 68 -1.27 2.98 -6.51
C MET A 68 -0.62 1.62 -6.47
N TYR A 69 0.38 1.44 -7.32
CA TYR A 69 1.16 0.22 -7.43
C TYR A 69 2.53 0.38 -6.77
N ILE A 70 2.95 -0.65 -6.05
CA ILE A 70 4.24 -0.75 -5.38
C ILE A 70 4.92 -2.01 -5.91
N ASN A 71 6.14 -1.88 -6.41
CA ASN A 71 7.02 -3.04 -6.63
C ASN A 71 7.93 -3.21 -5.43
N PHE A 72 8.15 -4.46 -5.04
CA PHE A 72 9.16 -4.84 -4.08
C PHE A 72 10.43 -5.27 -4.80
N ASP A 73 11.58 -4.89 -4.25
CA ASP A 73 12.89 -5.34 -4.75
C ASP A 73 13.12 -6.85 -4.53
N ASP A 74 12.40 -7.42 -3.54
CA ASP A 74 12.47 -8.83 -3.14
C ASP A 74 11.10 -9.51 -3.17
N VAL A 75 11.11 -10.84 -3.25
CA VAL A 75 9.90 -11.65 -3.10
C VAL A 75 9.51 -11.71 -1.63
N ILE A 76 8.33 -11.20 -1.32
CA ILE A 76 7.71 -11.24 0.00
C ILE A 76 6.72 -12.40 0.10
N ASP A 77 6.46 -12.83 1.33
CA ASP A 77 5.28 -13.63 1.65
C ASP A 77 4.16 -12.67 2.11
N PRO A 78 3.05 -12.52 1.34
CA PRO A 78 1.92 -11.67 1.74
C PRO A 78 1.34 -12.01 3.11
N ASP A 79 1.40 -13.27 3.55
CA ASP A 79 0.89 -13.71 4.86
C ASP A 79 1.81 -13.33 6.03
N ASN A 80 3.04 -12.91 5.71
CA ASN A 80 4.01 -12.41 6.66
C ASN A 80 3.91 -10.89 6.86
N VAL A 81 3.08 -10.18 6.08
CA VAL A 81 2.90 -8.74 6.21
C VAL A 81 1.88 -8.42 7.30
N ILE A 82 2.31 -7.64 8.30
CA ILE A 82 1.49 -7.22 9.45
C ILE A 82 1.11 -5.75 9.42
N GLY A 83 1.65 -4.97 8.49
CA GLY A 83 1.29 -3.57 8.39
C GLY A 83 1.92 -2.86 7.21
N ILE A 84 1.65 -1.56 7.14
CA ILE A 84 2.13 -0.65 6.11
C ILE A 84 2.43 0.71 6.74
N VAL A 85 3.51 1.32 6.30
CA VAL A 85 3.88 2.71 6.61
C VAL A 85 3.52 3.54 5.39
N ILE A 86 2.77 4.62 5.58
CA ILE A 86 2.40 5.57 4.52
C ILE A 86 2.70 6.98 5.02
N ASN A 87 3.61 7.69 4.36
CA ASN A 87 4.09 9.03 4.72
C ASN A 87 4.51 9.14 6.19
N GLY A 88 5.17 8.11 6.72
CA GLY A 88 5.62 8.03 8.11
C GLY A 88 4.55 7.62 9.13
N GLY A 89 3.28 7.47 8.72
CA GLY A 89 2.24 6.88 9.55
C GLY A 89 2.28 5.36 9.47
N GLU A 90 2.37 4.68 10.62
CA GLU A 90 2.36 3.22 10.69
C GLU A 90 0.94 2.67 10.91
N TYR A 91 0.54 1.69 10.10
CA TYR A 91 -0.77 1.05 10.14
C TYR A 91 -0.60 -0.46 10.24
N LEU A 92 -0.93 -1.03 11.39
CA LEU A 92 -0.92 -2.47 11.60
C LEU A 92 -2.26 -3.07 11.17
N PHE A 93 -2.21 -4.17 10.44
CA PHE A 93 -3.39 -4.95 10.09
C PHE A 93 -3.83 -5.72 11.33
N THR A 94 -5.06 -5.48 11.78
CA THR A 94 -5.70 -6.37 12.75
C THR A 94 -6.24 -7.58 12.00
N ASP A 95 -5.78 -8.78 12.37
CA ASP A 95 -6.28 -10.05 11.82
C ASP A 95 -7.78 -10.27 12.11
#